data_AF-A0A6G3Z8U0-F1
#
_entry.id   AF-A0A6G3Z8U0-F1
#
_cell.length_a   1.000
_cell.length_b   1.000
_cell.length_c   1.000
_cell.angle_alpha   90.00
_cell.angle_beta   90.00
_cell.angle_gamma   90.00
#
_symmetry.space_group_name_H-M   'P 1'
#
loop_
_entity.id
_entity.type
_entity.pdbx_description
1 polymer ?
#
loop_
_entity_poly.entity_id
_entity_poly.type
_entity_poly.pdbx_seq_one_letter_code
_entity_poly.pdbx_strand_id
1 'polypeptide(L)'
;MKKEKLDLDDIDFEVCDARVQMGDVEEIWTTLLQKCPHGFYLSWGWVSTWLETVPSDKKIFLITGFIENKPVMSFFLGEDKRIRNKFFLSHSLCLNTTGDPPLDIITVEYNTILIDPQLELNIDRIIGQIPEKGWNELKLPGLSDEFVSRMELLNDKWLNRFNILTEQHHESYFVDLQKIRDNGMDYDKL
;
A
#
# COMPACT_ATOMS: atom_id res chain seq x y z
N MET A 1 28.21 -5.22 -11.34
CA MET A 1 27.78 -6.05 -10.20
C MET A 1 26.48 -6.73 -10.57
N LYS A 2 26.41 -8.07 -10.54
CA LYS A 2 25.13 -8.79 -10.63
C LYS A 2 24.40 -8.53 -9.30
N LYS A 3 23.21 -7.91 -9.34
CA LYS A 3 22.31 -7.90 -8.19
C LYS A 3 21.76 -9.31 -8.07
N GLU A 4 22.04 -9.98 -6.96
CA GLU A 4 21.40 -11.24 -6.60
C GLU A 4 19.93 -10.91 -6.34
N LYS A 5 19.01 -11.60 -7.04
CA LYS A 5 17.58 -11.47 -6.78
C LYS A 5 17.29 -12.09 -5.41
N LEU A 6 16.52 -11.38 -4.60
CA LEU A 6 16.06 -11.90 -3.32
C LEU A 6 14.95 -12.92 -3.58
N ASP A 7 15.08 -14.12 -3.01
CA ASP A 7 14.06 -15.17 -3.11
C ASP A 7 12.91 -14.90 -2.14
N LEU A 8 11.69 -15.18 -2.57
CA LEU A 8 10.47 -15.00 -1.80
C LEU A 8 10.22 -16.11 -0.77
N ASP A 9 10.89 -17.25 -0.88
CA ASP A 9 10.71 -18.38 0.04
C ASP A 9 11.29 -18.11 1.44
N ASP A 10 12.14 -17.09 1.58
CA ASP A 10 12.83 -16.71 2.82
C ASP A 10 12.23 -15.46 3.50
N ILE A 11 11.01 -15.03 3.09
CA ILE A 11 10.37 -13.88 3.72
C ILE A 11 9.57 -14.30 4.95
N ASP A 12 10.03 -13.85 6.10
CA ASP A 12 9.27 -13.89 7.34
C ASP A 12 8.34 -12.67 7.41
N PHE A 13 7.06 -12.91 7.70
CA PHE A 13 6.06 -11.84 7.82
C PHE A 13 5.76 -11.55 9.29
N GLU A 14 5.81 -10.28 9.64
CA GLU A 14 5.37 -9.78 10.93
C GLU A 14 4.23 -8.78 10.75
N VAL A 15 3.34 -8.75 11.74
CA VAL A 15 2.23 -7.81 11.80
C VAL A 15 2.16 -7.18 13.16
N CYS A 16 2.09 -5.85 13.17
CA CYS A 16 1.90 -5.05 14.36
C CYS A 16 0.70 -4.11 14.22
N ASP A 17 0.14 -3.71 15.36
CA ASP A 17 -0.78 -2.57 15.41
C ASP A 17 0.05 -1.29 15.22
N ALA A 18 -0.17 -0.63 14.08
CA ALA A 18 0.66 0.49 13.63
C ALA A 18 0.63 1.67 14.61
N ARG A 19 -0.43 1.82 15.39
CA ARG A 19 -0.58 2.96 16.31
C ARG A 19 -0.06 2.67 17.70
N VAL A 20 0.01 1.40 18.10
CA VAL A 20 0.61 1.00 19.38
C VAL A 20 2.13 1.04 19.29
N GLN A 21 2.69 0.67 18.14
CA GLN A 21 4.13 0.50 17.94
C GLN A 21 4.72 1.56 17.00
N MET A 22 4.33 2.82 17.17
CA MET A 22 4.70 3.91 16.25
C MET A 22 6.21 4.05 16.03
N GLY A 23 7.03 3.83 17.06
CA GLY A 23 8.50 3.89 16.93
C GLY A 23 9.05 2.81 16.00
N ASP A 24 8.59 1.57 16.15
CA ASP A 24 8.99 0.44 15.29
C ASP A 24 8.50 0.67 13.84
N VAL A 25 7.28 1.20 13.70
CA VAL A 25 6.70 1.57 12.41
C VAL A 25 7.54 2.62 11.70
N GLU A 26 7.94 3.69 12.41
CA GLU A 26 8.80 4.74 11.86
C GLU A 26 10.13 4.17 11.37
N GLU A 27 10.79 3.36 12.19
CA GLU A 27 12.08 2.75 11.85
C GLU A 27 11.99 1.86 10.61
N ILE A 28 11.01 0.95 10.57
CA ILE A 28 10.77 0.06 9.42
C ILE A 28 10.46 0.86 8.17
N TRP A 29 9.51 1.79 8.28
CA TRP A 29 9.00 2.53 7.14
C TRP A 29 10.08 3.43 6.55
N THR A 30 10.79 4.20 7.38
CA THR A 30 11.87 5.09 6.93
C THR A 30 13.06 4.30 6.35
N THR A 31 13.38 3.13 6.90
CA THR A 31 14.38 2.22 6.33
C THR A 31 14.00 1.77 4.91
N LEU A 32 12.74 1.44 4.69
CA LEU A 32 12.24 1.07 3.36
C LEU A 32 12.22 2.28 2.40
N LEU A 33 11.82 3.46 2.87
CA LEU A 33 11.79 4.68 2.06
C LEU A 33 13.18 5.04 1.47
N GLN A 34 14.27 4.69 2.14
CA GLN A 34 15.62 4.94 1.62
C GLN A 34 15.96 4.13 0.36
N LYS A 35 15.25 3.04 0.08
CA LYS A 35 15.60 2.10 -1.01
C LYS A 35 14.44 1.79 -1.96
N CYS A 36 13.20 1.95 -1.52
CA CYS A 36 12.01 1.68 -2.31
C CYS A 36 11.61 2.91 -3.13
N PRO A 37 11.29 2.79 -4.42
CA PRO A 37 10.58 3.82 -5.17
C PRO A 37 9.23 4.08 -4.50
N HIS A 38 8.91 5.35 -4.27
CA HIS A 38 7.67 5.75 -3.59
C HIS A 38 7.26 7.17 -3.97
N GLY A 39 5.96 7.45 -3.89
CA GLY A 39 5.39 8.79 -4.02
C GLY A 39 5.29 9.53 -2.69
N PHE A 40 4.90 10.81 -2.74
CA PHE A 40 4.74 11.65 -1.55
C PHE A 40 3.76 11.07 -0.51
N TYR A 41 2.67 10.44 -0.96
CA TYR A 41 1.64 9.84 -0.09
C TYR A 41 2.12 8.63 0.72
N LEU A 42 3.29 8.08 0.39
CA LEU A 42 3.96 7.06 1.20
C LEU A 42 5.13 7.62 2.02
N SER A 43 5.42 8.92 1.92
CA SER A 43 6.45 9.55 2.75
C SER A 43 6.08 9.42 4.23
N TRP A 44 7.10 9.34 5.10
CA TRP A 44 6.86 9.24 6.53
C TRP A 44 6.08 10.44 7.07
N GLY A 45 6.37 11.66 6.60
CA GLY A 45 5.63 12.85 7.04
C GLY A 45 4.12 12.77 6.74
N TRP A 46 3.75 12.17 5.60
CA TRP A 46 2.34 11.92 5.28
C TRP A 46 1.76 10.79 6.12
N VAL A 47 2.43 9.64 6.16
CA VAL A 47 1.96 8.42 6.83
C VAL A 47 1.82 8.62 8.35
N SER A 48 2.80 9.25 9.00
CA SER A 48 2.74 9.57 10.43
C SER A 48 1.54 10.47 10.75
N THR A 49 1.38 11.56 10.01
CA THR A 49 0.22 12.48 10.16
C THR A 49 -1.10 11.74 9.96
N TRP A 50 -1.17 10.86 8.95
CA TRP A 50 -2.33 10.01 8.75
C TRP A 50 -2.59 9.12 9.97
N LEU A 51 -1.61 8.33 10.42
CA LEU A 51 -1.76 7.44 11.59
C LEU A 51 -2.16 8.19 12.87
N GLU A 52 -1.66 9.41 13.09
CA GLU A 52 -1.98 10.26 14.24
C GLU A 52 -3.40 10.82 14.18
N THR A 53 -3.97 10.99 12.99
CA THR A 53 -5.30 11.59 12.79
C THR A 53 -6.42 10.55 12.67
N VAL A 54 -6.07 9.27 12.45
CA VAL A 54 -7.03 8.17 12.39
C VAL A 54 -7.74 7.98 13.75
N PRO A 55 -9.09 7.96 13.80
CA PRO A 55 -9.86 7.77 15.03
C PRO A 55 -9.48 6.52 15.81
N SER A 56 -9.54 6.59 17.14
CA SER A 56 -8.99 5.56 18.03
C SER A 56 -9.60 4.17 17.86
N ASP A 57 -10.85 4.11 17.38
CA ASP A 57 -11.65 2.91 17.13
C ASP A 57 -11.34 2.20 15.80
N LYS A 58 -10.60 2.85 14.90
CA LYS A 58 -10.11 2.22 13.66
C LYS A 58 -8.85 1.41 13.94
N LYS A 59 -8.80 0.20 13.39
CA LYS A 59 -7.61 -0.65 13.44
C LYS A 59 -6.81 -0.51 12.16
N ILE A 60 -5.53 -0.21 12.32
CA ILE A 60 -4.56 -0.10 11.25
C ILE A 60 -3.41 -1.05 11.59
N PHE A 61 -3.18 -2.03 10.72
CA PHE A 61 -2.08 -2.97 10.86
C PHE A 61 -0.94 -2.55 9.95
N LEU A 62 0.30 -2.67 10.41
CA LEU A 62 1.47 -2.67 9.53
C LEU A 62 1.82 -4.13 9.25
N ILE A 63 1.97 -4.49 7.98
CA ILE A 63 2.48 -5.78 7.54
C ILE A 63 3.87 -5.57 6.98
N THR A 64 4.86 -6.27 7.52
CA THR A 64 6.26 -6.16 7.09
C THR A 64 6.83 -7.53 6.77
N GLY A 65 7.48 -7.62 5.61
CA GLY A 65 8.24 -8.80 5.22
C GLY A 65 9.73 -8.59 5.49
N PHE A 66 10.39 -9.59 6.06
CA PHE A 66 11.79 -9.57 6.43
C PHE A 66 12.57 -10.67 5.74
N ILE A 67 13.79 -10.36 5.30
CA ILE A 67 14.81 -11.35 4.90
C ILE A 67 16.03 -11.10 5.78
N GLU A 68 16.51 -12.13 6.49
CA GLU A 68 17.62 -12.00 7.44
C GLU A 68 17.43 -10.84 8.45
N ASN A 69 16.22 -10.69 9.00
CA ASN A 69 15.82 -9.59 9.89
C ASN A 69 15.91 -8.17 9.29
N LYS A 70 16.01 -8.03 7.97
CA LYS A 70 15.95 -6.72 7.29
C LYS A 70 14.61 -6.54 6.61
N PRO A 71 13.92 -5.40 6.80
CA PRO A 71 12.65 -5.16 6.12
C PRO A 71 12.90 -5.05 4.61
N VAL A 72 12.16 -5.85 3.83
CA VAL A 72 12.21 -5.87 2.36
C VAL A 72 10.91 -5.41 1.72
N MET A 73 9.81 -5.45 2.47
CA MET A 73 8.54 -4.87 2.04
C MET A 73 7.71 -4.43 3.23
N SER A 74 6.87 -3.41 3.06
CA SER A 74 5.89 -3.04 4.06
C SER A 74 4.70 -2.27 3.49
N PHE A 75 3.54 -2.44 4.12
CA PHE A 75 2.30 -1.72 3.82
C PHE A 75 1.34 -1.75 5.01
N PHE A 76 0.42 -0.79 5.04
CA PHE A 76 -0.64 -0.77 6.03
C PHE A 76 -1.92 -1.42 5.50
N LEU A 77 -2.69 -2.03 6.40
CA LEU A 77 -4.07 -2.44 6.16
C LEU A 77 -5.00 -1.85 7.21
N GLY A 78 -5.94 -1.02 6.78
CA GLY A 78 -7.08 -0.64 7.61
C GLY A 78 -8.20 -1.67 7.54
N GLU A 79 -8.82 -1.92 8.69
CA GLU A 79 -9.96 -2.82 8.83
C GLU A 79 -11.28 -2.05 8.78
N ASP A 80 -12.19 -2.46 7.88
CA ASP A 80 -13.55 -1.92 7.80
C ASP A 80 -14.59 -3.05 7.88
N LYS A 81 -15.41 -3.01 8.94
CA LYS A 81 -16.48 -3.98 9.20
C LYS A 81 -17.84 -3.28 9.13
N ARG A 82 -18.63 -3.55 8.07
CA ARG A 82 -19.93 -2.90 7.83
C ARG A 82 -21.00 -3.90 7.41
N ILE A 83 -22.24 -3.66 7.84
CA ILE A 83 -23.40 -4.41 7.35
C ILE A 83 -23.91 -3.75 6.07
N ARG A 84 -23.77 -4.44 4.93
CA ARG A 84 -24.32 -4.06 3.62
C ARG A 84 -25.72 -4.65 3.45
N ASN A 85 -26.61 -3.87 2.84
CA ASN A 85 -27.98 -4.29 2.52
C ASN A 85 -28.74 -4.93 3.70
N LYS A 86 -28.45 -4.48 4.94
CA LYS A 86 -29.02 -4.93 6.22
C LYS A 86 -28.75 -6.39 6.63
N PHE A 87 -28.10 -7.21 5.81
CA PHE A 87 -27.92 -8.65 6.10
C PHE A 87 -26.53 -9.21 5.79
N PHE A 88 -25.70 -8.50 5.03
CA PHE A 88 -24.39 -8.99 4.62
C PHE A 88 -23.29 -8.28 5.40
N LEU A 89 -22.56 -9.00 6.24
CA LEU A 89 -21.37 -8.45 6.88
C LEU A 89 -20.24 -8.39 5.85
N SER A 90 -19.88 -7.18 5.44
CA SER A 90 -18.66 -6.90 4.70
C SER A 90 -17.53 -6.68 5.70
N HIS A 91 -16.45 -7.42 5.52
CA HIS A 91 -15.22 -7.29 6.28
C HIS A 91 -14.11 -7.05 5.27
N SER A 92 -13.76 -5.78 5.11
CA SER A 92 -12.79 -5.30 4.14
C SER A 92 -11.45 -5.02 4.79
N LEU A 93 -10.37 -5.36 4.09
CA LEU A 93 -9.02 -4.85 4.36
C LEU A 93 -8.65 -3.83 3.29
N CYS A 94 -8.10 -2.70 3.70
CA CYS A 94 -7.90 -1.55 2.82
C CYS A 94 -6.42 -1.14 2.81
N LEU A 95 -5.77 -1.20 1.64
CA LEU A 95 -4.35 -0.87 1.49
C LEU A 95 -4.10 0.62 1.80
N ASN A 96 -3.21 0.88 2.76
CA ASN A 96 -2.77 2.22 3.20
C ASN A 96 -3.91 3.22 3.43
N THR A 97 -5.07 2.71 3.85
CA THR A 97 -6.30 3.48 4.04
C THR A 97 -7.10 2.88 5.18
N THR A 98 -8.01 3.66 5.75
CA THR A 98 -8.85 3.21 6.87
C THR A 98 -10.04 2.37 6.41
N GLY A 99 -10.40 2.44 5.13
CA GLY A 99 -11.64 1.89 4.59
C GLY A 99 -12.86 2.77 4.85
N ASP A 100 -12.67 3.97 5.41
CA ASP A 100 -13.71 4.95 5.68
C ASP A 100 -13.66 6.12 4.70
N PRO A 101 -14.60 6.22 3.74
CA PRO A 101 -14.53 7.22 2.68
C PRO A 101 -14.35 8.68 3.15
N PRO A 102 -14.97 9.15 4.25
CA PRO A 102 -14.75 10.51 4.75
C PRO A 102 -13.33 10.75 5.29
N LEU A 103 -12.66 9.71 5.78
CA LEU A 103 -11.27 9.80 6.28
C LEU A 103 -10.27 9.65 5.14
N ASP A 104 -10.58 8.79 4.16
CA ASP A 104 -9.66 8.43 3.09
C ASP A 104 -9.70 9.40 1.90
N ILE A 105 -10.55 10.43 1.90
CA ILE A 105 -10.74 11.33 0.75
C ILE A 105 -9.45 12.04 0.28
N ILE A 106 -8.48 12.24 1.17
CA ILE A 106 -7.21 12.93 0.87
C ILE A 106 -6.02 11.99 0.69
N THR A 107 -6.14 10.69 1.00
CA THR A 107 -4.98 9.81 1.24
C THR A 107 -4.63 8.87 0.09
N VAL A 108 -5.26 9.02 -1.09
CA VAL A 108 -5.36 7.89 -2.04
C VAL A 108 -4.95 8.24 -3.47
N GLU A 109 -3.73 8.71 -3.64
CA GLU A 109 -3.12 8.80 -4.97
C GLU A 109 -1.79 8.07 -4.98
N TYR A 110 -1.52 7.34 -6.07
CA TYR A 110 -0.29 6.54 -6.26
C TYR A 110 -0.01 5.56 -5.12
N ASN A 111 -1.08 4.95 -4.61
CA ASN A 111 -1.00 4.00 -3.53
C ASN A 111 -0.26 2.73 -3.98
N THR A 112 0.74 2.31 -3.21
CA THR A 112 1.56 1.13 -3.48
C THR A 112 2.06 0.53 -2.17
N ILE A 113 2.62 -0.67 -2.25
CA ILE A 113 3.41 -1.27 -1.18
C ILE A 113 4.85 -0.74 -1.32
N LEU A 114 5.52 -0.43 -0.20
CA LEU A 114 6.96 -0.22 -0.21
C LEU A 114 7.62 -1.57 -0.42
N ILE A 115 8.27 -1.77 -1.57
CA ILE A 115 8.88 -3.04 -1.94
C ILE A 115 10.30 -2.78 -2.45
N ASP A 116 11.26 -3.49 -1.87
CA ASP A 116 12.65 -3.51 -2.35
C ASP A 116 12.64 -3.85 -3.86
N PRO A 117 13.20 -3.01 -4.74
CA PRO A 117 13.18 -3.25 -6.19
C PRO A 117 13.81 -4.56 -6.63
N GLN A 118 14.64 -5.18 -5.79
CA GLN A 118 15.28 -6.46 -6.07
C GLN A 118 14.39 -7.66 -5.77
N LEU A 119 13.24 -7.40 -5.13
CA LEU A 119 12.26 -8.41 -4.75
C LEU A 119 11.20 -8.55 -5.85
N GLU A 120 11.11 -9.75 -6.42
CA GLU A 120 10.03 -10.11 -7.34
C GLU A 120 8.88 -10.66 -6.51
N LEU A 121 7.85 -9.87 -6.21
CA LEU A 121 6.70 -10.30 -5.41
C LEU A 121 5.51 -10.69 -6.29
N ASN A 122 4.81 -11.73 -5.85
CA ASN A 122 3.46 -12.04 -6.32
C ASN A 122 2.45 -11.71 -5.21
N ILE A 123 1.42 -10.94 -5.55
CA ILE A 123 0.37 -10.51 -4.62
C ILE A 123 -0.36 -11.70 -3.95
N ASP A 124 -0.44 -12.88 -4.58
CA ASP A 124 -1.02 -14.09 -4.00
C ASP A 124 -0.34 -14.47 -2.68
N ARG A 125 1.00 -14.32 -2.63
CA ARG A 125 1.78 -14.63 -1.43
C ARG A 125 1.52 -13.58 -0.36
N ILE A 126 1.51 -12.30 -0.73
CA ILE A 126 1.22 -11.20 0.20
C ILE A 126 -0.15 -11.43 0.88
N ILE A 127 -1.17 -11.76 0.09
CA ILE A 127 -2.52 -12.02 0.58
C ILE A 127 -2.59 -13.27 1.48
N GLY A 128 -1.86 -14.33 1.12
CA GLY A 128 -1.77 -15.54 1.94
C GLY A 128 -1.21 -15.28 3.35
N GLN A 129 -0.38 -14.25 3.49
CA GLN A 129 0.32 -13.89 4.72
C GLN A 129 -0.41 -12.86 5.57
N ILE A 130 -1.54 -12.31 5.09
CA ILE A 130 -2.40 -11.45 5.91
C ILE A 130 -2.92 -12.28 7.10
N PRO A 131 -2.60 -11.89 8.35
CA PRO A 131 -2.96 -12.68 9.53
C PRO A 131 -4.43 -12.53 9.89
N GLU A 132 -5.04 -11.37 9.62
CA GLU A 132 -6.48 -11.18 9.84
C GLU A 132 -7.24 -12.19 8.97
N LYS A 133 -8.04 -13.03 9.63
CA LYS A 133 -8.82 -14.08 8.96
C LYS A 133 -10.29 -13.68 8.88
N GLY A 134 -10.98 -14.19 7.85
CA GLY A 134 -12.42 -13.95 7.68
C GLY A 134 -12.77 -12.59 7.10
N TRP A 135 -11.81 -11.86 6.52
CA TRP A 135 -12.13 -10.80 5.56
C TRP A 135 -12.64 -11.43 4.26
N ASN A 136 -13.48 -10.68 3.55
CA ASN A 136 -14.10 -11.12 2.29
C ASN A 136 -13.91 -10.11 1.16
N GLU A 137 -13.34 -8.94 1.45
CA GLU A 137 -13.02 -7.90 0.47
C GLU A 137 -11.60 -7.36 0.73
N LEU A 138 -10.80 -7.19 -0.34
CA LEU A 138 -9.53 -6.48 -0.31
C LEU A 138 -9.66 -5.24 -1.20
N LYS A 139 -9.55 -4.06 -0.60
CA LYS A 139 -9.64 -2.78 -1.28
C LYS A 139 -8.24 -2.23 -1.56
N LEU A 140 -8.00 -1.90 -2.82
CA LEU A 140 -6.75 -1.36 -3.32
C LEU A 140 -7.01 0.02 -3.94
N PRO A 141 -7.29 1.05 -3.13
CA PRO A 141 -7.72 2.33 -3.64
C PRO A 141 -6.51 3.13 -4.19
N GLY A 142 -6.71 3.84 -5.30
CA GLY A 142 -5.73 4.77 -5.90
C GLY A 142 -4.41 4.14 -6.33
N LEU A 143 -4.43 2.87 -6.76
CA LEU A 143 -3.25 2.23 -7.35
C LEU A 143 -2.80 2.98 -8.62
N SER A 144 -1.49 3.02 -8.85
CA SER A 144 -0.95 3.42 -10.15
C SER A 144 -1.00 2.26 -11.15
N ASP A 145 -1.12 2.58 -12.45
CA ASP A 145 -1.04 1.58 -13.53
C ASP A 145 0.29 0.82 -13.50
N GLU A 146 1.37 1.49 -13.11
CA GLU A 146 2.68 0.88 -12.91
C GLU A 146 2.65 -0.20 -11.84
N PHE A 147 2.02 0.08 -10.70
CA PHE A 147 1.88 -0.91 -9.62
C PHE A 147 0.99 -2.08 -10.03
N VAL A 148 -0.15 -1.81 -10.68
CA VAL A 148 -1.06 -2.84 -11.21
C VAL A 148 -0.33 -3.77 -12.17
N SER A 149 0.48 -3.20 -13.06
CA SER A 149 1.29 -3.95 -14.03
C SER A 149 2.41 -4.74 -13.35
N ARG A 150 3.18 -4.11 -12.45
CA ARG A 150 4.29 -4.73 -11.72
C ARG A 150 3.84 -5.94 -10.89
N MET A 151 2.67 -5.84 -10.26
CA MET A 151 2.13 -6.88 -9.38
C MET A 151 1.25 -7.90 -10.11
N GLU A 152 1.08 -7.75 -11.44
CA GLU A 152 0.23 -8.58 -12.28
C GLU A 152 -1.21 -8.78 -11.73
N LEU A 153 -1.78 -7.73 -11.12
CA LEU A 153 -3.05 -7.83 -10.38
C LEU A 153 -4.26 -8.24 -11.24
N LEU A 154 -4.15 -8.06 -12.56
CA LEU A 154 -5.20 -8.34 -13.55
C LEU A 154 -4.87 -9.51 -14.48
N ASN A 155 -3.94 -10.40 -14.09
CA ASN A 155 -3.64 -11.59 -14.89
C ASN A 155 -4.78 -12.63 -14.81
N ASP A 156 -4.80 -13.57 -15.77
CA ASP A 156 -5.86 -14.60 -15.87
C ASP A 156 -5.98 -15.45 -14.61
N LYS A 157 -4.86 -15.66 -13.89
CA LYS A 157 -4.87 -16.42 -12.63
C LYS A 157 -5.71 -15.70 -11.56
N TRP A 158 -5.57 -14.39 -11.47
CA TRP A 158 -6.32 -13.56 -10.54
C TRP A 158 -7.80 -13.45 -10.87
N LEU A 159 -8.11 -13.22 -12.15
CA LEU A 159 -9.49 -13.13 -12.64
C LEU A 159 -10.28 -14.44 -12.43
N ASN A 160 -9.59 -15.58 -12.39
CA ASN A 160 -10.22 -16.88 -12.11
C ASN A 160 -10.41 -17.16 -10.61
N ARG A 161 -9.69 -16.46 -9.71
CA ARG A 161 -9.72 -16.70 -8.26
C ARG A 161 -10.56 -15.67 -7.51
N PHE A 162 -10.54 -14.42 -7.96
CA PHE A 162 -11.18 -13.29 -7.29
C PHE A 162 -12.17 -12.61 -8.24
N ASN A 163 -13.28 -12.13 -7.68
CA ASN A 163 -14.15 -11.22 -8.40
C ASN A 163 -13.54 -9.81 -8.30
N ILE A 164 -12.95 -9.33 -9.39
CA ILE A 164 -12.34 -7.99 -9.43
C ILE A 164 -13.41 -6.97 -9.83
N LEU A 165 -13.59 -5.95 -8.99
CA LEU A 165 -14.48 -4.83 -9.25
C LEU A 165 -13.67 -3.54 -9.31
N THR A 166 -13.64 -2.92 -10.49
CA THR A 166 -13.12 -1.55 -10.63
C THR A 166 -14.24 -0.58 -10.29
N GLU A 167 -14.20 0.02 -9.10
CA GLU A 167 -15.22 0.98 -8.67
C GLU A 167 -15.07 2.34 -9.35
N GLN A 168 -13.84 2.82 -9.53
CA GLN A 168 -13.53 4.13 -10.08
C GLN A 168 -12.23 4.09 -10.88
N HIS A 169 -12.14 4.94 -11.90
CA HIS A 169 -10.93 5.22 -12.66
C HIS A 169 -10.81 6.73 -12.80
N HIS A 170 -9.67 7.30 -12.43
CA HIS A 170 -9.42 8.74 -12.46
C HIS A 170 -8.19 9.02 -13.32
N GLU A 171 -8.26 10.02 -14.19
CA GLU A 171 -7.07 10.52 -14.88
C GLU A 171 -6.26 11.36 -13.89
N SER A 172 -5.02 10.96 -13.63
CA SER A 172 -4.11 11.77 -12.81
C SER A 172 -3.34 12.72 -13.71
N TYR A 173 -3.76 13.98 -13.74
CA TYR A 173 -3.00 15.04 -14.40
C TYR A 173 -1.88 15.48 -13.46
N PHE A 174 -0.67 14.97 -13.68
CA PHE A 174 0.51 15.47 -13.01
C PHE A 174 1.35 16.30 -13.95
N VAL A 175 2.03 17.27 -13.37
CA VAL A 175 3.01 18.08 -14.06
C VAL A 175 4.37 17.57 -13.63
N ASP A 176 5.17 17.13 -14.60
CA ASP A 176 6.56 16.77 -14.34
C ASP A 176 7.37 18.02 -14.05
N LEU A 177 7.44 18.37 -12.76
CA LEU A 177 8.18 19.53 -12.29
C LEU A 177 9.68 19.42 -12.57
N GLN A 178 10.21 18.19 -12.67
CA GLN A 178 11.61 18.01 -13.02
C GLN A 178 11.83 18.37 -14.49
N LYS A 179 10.98 17.88 -15.38
CA LYS A 179 10.99 18.27 -16.79
C LYS A 179 10.78 19.78 -16.98
N ILE A 180 9.91 20.43 -16.20
CA ILE A 180 9.76 21.89 -16.24
C ILE A 180 11.07 22.60 -15.86
N ARG A 181 11.68 22.19 -14.75
CA ARG A 181 12.97 22.73 -14.27
C ARG A 181 14.09 22.50 -15.28
N ASP A 182 14.18 21.30 -15.85
CA ASP A 182 15.19 20.92 -16.84
C ASP A 182 15.06 21.74 -18.14
N ASN A 183 13.85 22.20 -18.47
CA ASN A 183 13.59 23.08 -19.60
C ASN A 183 13.70 24.58 -19.26
N GLY A 184 14.11 24.94 -18.04
CA GLY A 184 14.23 26.33 -17.59
C GLY A 184 12.89 27.09 -17.61
N MET A 185 11.78 26.37 -17.56
CA MET A 185 10.44 26.94 -17.53
C MET A 185 10.00 27.14 -16.09
N ASP A 186 9.07 28.08 -15.89
CA ASP A 186 8.43 28.33 -14.60
C ASP A 186 6.98 27.85 -14.67
N TYR A 187 6.48 27.23 -13.61
CA TYR A 187 5.13 26.63 -13.62
C TYR A 187 4.05 27.69 -13.84
N ASP A 188 4.29 28.92 -13.36
CA ASP A 188 3.38 30.06 -13.48
C ASP A 188 3.32 30.66 -14.90
N LYS A 189 4.05 30.09 -15.88
CA LYS A 189 4.14 30.60 -17.27
C LYS A 189 3.61 29.62 -18.33
N LEU A 190 2.93 28.55 -17.91
CA LEU A 190 2.25 27.60 -18.81
C LEU A 190 0.84 28.08 -19.23
#